data_AF-A0A2U8U1T0-F1
#
_entry.id   AF-A0A2U8U1T0-F1
#
_cell.length_a   1.000
_cell.length_b   1.000
_cell.length_c   1.000
_cell.angle_alpha   90.00
_cell.angle_beta   90.00
_cell.angle_gamma   90.00
#
_symmetry.space_group_name_H-M   'P 1'
#
loop_
_entity.id
_entity.type
_entity.pdbx_description
1 polymer ?
#
loop_
_entity_poly.entity_id
_entity_poly.type
_entity_poly.pdbx_seq_one_letter_code
_entity_poly.pdbx_strand_id
1 'polypeptide(L)'
;MPEASDVVLPMPCEGSMVFRKVFIPVAGPLDDYPINIGQDGAEYGYVEQTRPTFIAGSFTGAKNDKSRYYLMAKYEMSQLQYAALTDETCPTAATKMRLPQVSVSWVQAVEAADKYNLWLRKNAAAKLPKEDGALGFLRLPTEVEWEFAARGGLEVGAAEFRDTRYPMAEGINAYEWFAGAQSSNGKLQLSGLQKPNPLGLHDMLGNVDEMMFEPFRLNKLDRQHGQAGGYVVRGGNYLTAQADLRTGLRKEEPYYNAEGQVKNKTTGMRLVLVSPTLTSRERVASIESSWKKLGTGSKETESADKGTVQSLNTLASGVEDKALKEKLQALENQLRASNQQQEETRDQAIRASLNLGAFLCTKMLDDGQYVDFLQKNYKLNCESADKDASCDMRKGKLDEQKDRLHKLSRYYASSLVESATLYGQPLLEAQVPVMEEIITRNKQLQELKPYLRTHWANQKTFLQKQKIDTDAWLTSCKTVTQ
;
A
#
# COMPACT_ATOMS: atom_id res chain seq x y z
N MET A 1 5.16 -12.20 20.77
CA MET A 1 5.00 -11.07 21.72
C MET A 1 4.70 -9.80 20.93
N PRO A 2 4.01 -8.80 21.53
CA PRO A 2 3.85 -7.50 20.89
C PRO A 2 5.20 -6.83 20.64
N GLU A 3 5.35 -6.21 19.49
CA GLU A 3 6.47 -5.32 19.14
C GLU A 3 6.16 -3.87 19.57
N ALA A 4 7.18 -3.02 19.63
CA ALA A 4 7.04 -1.62 20.03
C ALA A 4 6.07 -0.81 19.13
N SER A 5 5.94 -1.18 17.85
CA SER A 5 5.03 -0.55 16.89
C SER A 5 3.61 -1.13 16.90
N ASP A 6 3.35 -2.16 17.70
CA ASP A 6 2.03 -2.79 17.78
C ASP A 6 1.04 -1.93 18.58
N VAL A 7 -0.21 -1.92 18.12
CA VAL A 7 -1.33 -1.35 18.88
C VAL A 7 -1.99 -2.49 19.66
N VAL A 8 -1.93 -2.43 20.99
CA VAL A 8 -2.49 -3.46 21.86
C VAL A 8 -3.79 -2.96 22.48
N LEU A 9 -4.90 -3.62 22.15
CA LEU A 9 -6.20 -3.35 22.75
C LEU A 9 -6.51 -4.38 23.83
N PRO A 10 -7.01 -3.97 25.01
CA PRO A 10 -7.43 -4.90 26.03
C PRO A 10 -8.68 -5.67 25.57
N MET A 11 -8.90 -6.82 26.18
CA MET A 11 -10.09 -7.67 26.01
C MET A 11 -10.67 -8.01 27.39
N PRO A 12 -11.89 -8.55 27.48
CA PRO A 12 -12.35 -9.19 28.71
C PRO A 12 -11.35 -10.21 29.25
N CYS A 13 -11.51 -10.58 30.53
CA CYS A 13 -10.72 -11.65 31.16
C CYS A 13 -9.20 -11.39 31.14
N GLU A 14 -8.81 -10.12 31.31
CA GLU A 14 -7.40 -9.65 31.29
C GLU A 14 -6.66 -9.96 29.99
N GLY A 15 -7.40 -10.31 28.93
CA GLY A 15 -6.87 -10.61 27.62
C GLY A 15 -6.43 -9.36 26.85
N SER A 16 -5.84 -9.59 25.68
CA SER A 16 -5.54 -8.53 24.72
C SER A 16 -5.57 -9.04 23.29
N MET A 17 -5.74 -8.11 22.36
CA MET A 17 -5.56 -8.32 20.92
C MET A 17 -4.55 -7.32 20.39
N VAL A 18 -3.65 -7.81 19.55
CA VAL A 18 -2.54 -7.04 18.99
C VAL A 18 -2.85 -6.69 17.55
N PHE A 19 -2.63 -5.44 17.16
CA PHE A 19 -2.90 -4.93 15.81
C PHE A 19 -1.65 -4.29 15.21
N ARG A 20 -1.51 -4.41 13.88
CA ARG A 20 -0.51 -3.73 13.06
C ARG A 20 -1.16 -2.62 12.25
N LYS A 21 -0.46 -1.49 12.11
CA LYS A 21 -0.88 -0.40 11.21
C LYS A 21 -0.53 -0.80 9.78
N VAL A 22 -1.52 -0.74 8.90
CA VAL A 22 -1.33 -0.91 7.45
C VAL A 22 -1.48 0.49 6.83
N PHE A 23 -0.36 1.06 6.39
CA PHE A 23 -0.30 2.43 5.86
C PHE A 23 -0.60 2.48 4.36
N ILE A 24 -1.24 3.56 3.94
CA ILE A 24 -1.60 3.89 2.56
C ILE A 24 -1.13 5.34 2.29
N PRO A 25 -0.44 5.62 1.17
CA PRO A 25 0.28 6.88 0.98
C PRO A 25 -0.65 7.96 0.39
N VAL A 26 -1.73 8.25 1.11
CA VAL A 26 -2.76 9.24 0.78
C VAL A 26 -3.03 10.13 1.98
N ALA A 27 -3.58 11.34 1.78
CA ALA A 27 -3.82 12.27 2.88
C ALA A 27 -5.24 12.82 2.91
N GLY A 28 -5.78 13.19 1.74
CA GLY A 28 -7.11 13.77 1.59
C GLY A 28 -8.25 12.80 1.89
N PRO A 29 -9.46 13.34 2.12
CA PRO A 29 -10.62 12.54 2.49
C PRO A 29 -11.24 11.75 1.33
N LEU A 30 -10.94 12.11 0.08
CA LEU A 30 -11.34 11.39 -1.14
C LEU A 30 -10.12 10.86 -1.90
N ASP A 31 -8.92 10.99 -1.33
CA ASP A 31 -7.72 10.42 -1.94
C ASP A 31 -7.74 8.91 -1.70
N ASP A 32 -7.41 8.14 -2.74
CA ASP A 32 -7.20 6.71 -2.67
C ASP A 32 -5.92 6.30 -3.39
N TYR A 33 -5.49 5.07 -3.15
CA TYR A 33 -4.28 4.50 -3.72
C TYR A 33 -4.66 3.37 -4.67
N PRO A 34 -4.34 3.49 -5.97
CA PRO A 34 -4.65 2.48 -6.95
C PRO A 34 -3.74 1.27 -6.77
N ILE A 35 -4.34 0.09 -6.72
CA ILE A 35 -3.65 -1.19 -6.59
C ILE A 35 -4.29 -2.22 -7.53
N ASN A 36 -3.57 -3.30 -7.79
CA ASN A 36 -4.11 -4.47 -8.48
C ASN A 36 -4.20 -5.63 -7.48
N ILE A 37 -5.37 -6.26 -7.39
CA ILE A 37 -5.59 -7.45 -6.57
C ILE A 37 -6.05 -8.61 -7.45
N GLY A 38 -5.91 -9.83 -6.96
CA GLY A 38 -6.07 -11.06 -7.74
C GLY A 38 -4.77 -11.49 -8.43
N GLN A 39 -4.86 -12.55 -9.23
CA GLN A 39 -3.75 -13.16 -9.93
C GLN A 39 -4.15 -13.54 -11.36
N ASP A 40 -3.27 -13.24 -12.30
CA ASP A 40 -3.41 -13.66 -13.70
C ASP A 40 -3.18 -15.18 -13.81
N GLY A 41 -4.16 -15.90 -14.34
CA GLY A 41 -4.09 -17.34 -14.55
C GLY A 41 -5.25 -17.84 -15.41
N ALA A 42 -4.98 -18.80 -16.31
CA ALA A 42 -5.97 -19.33 -17.24
C ALA A 42 -7.06 -20.17 -16.54
N GLU A 43 -6.71 -20.85 -15.45
CA GLU A 43 -7.57 -21.84 -14.80
C GLU A 43 -8.67 -21.22 -13.92
N TYR A 44 -8.36 -20.13 -13.21
CA TYR A 44 -9.26 -19.51 -12.22
C TYR A 44 -9.60 -18.05 -12.51
N GLY A 45 -9.46 -17.58 -13.76
CA GLY A 45 -9.69 -16.17 -14.10
C GLY A 45 -11.07 -15.65 -13.66
N TYR A 46 -12.11 -16.47 -13.78
CA TYR A 46 -13.47 -16.13 -13.34
C TYR A 46 -13.62 -15.92 -11.81
N VAL A 47 -12.65 -16.33 -11.00
CA VAL A 47 -12.64 -16.14 -9.53
C VAL A 47 -11.55 -15.14 -9.13
N GLU A 48 -10.35 -15.31 -9.65
CA GLU A 48 -9.11 -14.71 -9.12
C GLU A 48 -8.45 -13.72 -10.06
N GLN A 49 -8.87 -13.58 -11.33
CA GLN A 49 -8.27 -12.66 -12.29
C GLN A 49 -7.94 -11.29 -11.69
N THR A 50 -6.74 -10.82 -12.01
CA THR A 50 -6.25 -9.53 -11.56
C THR A 50 -7.19 -8.42 -12.01
N ARG A 51 -7.55 -7.54 -11.06
CA ARG A 51 -8.42 -6.39 -11.29
C ARG A 51 -7.86 -5.14 -10.63
N PRO A 52 -7.98 -3.97 -11.28
CA PRO A 52 -7.68 -2.70 -10.64
C PRO A 52 -8.71 -2.41 -9.55
N THR A 53 -8.23 -1.86 -8.43
CA THR A 53 -9.06 -1.38 -7.33
C THR A 53 -8.33 -0.26 -6.60
N PHE A 54 -8.96 0.29 -5.57
CA PHE A 54 -8.47 1.42 -4.82
C PHE A 54 -8.55 1.13 -3.34
N ILE A 55 -7.57 1.61 -2.58
CA ILE A 55 -7.53 1.47 -1.13
C ILE A 55 -7.26 2.81 -0.48
N ALA A 56 -7.89 3.06 0.67
CA ALA A 56 -7.65 4.22 1.50
C ALA A 56 -7.57 3.79 2.97
N GLY A 57 -6.80 4.53 3.77
CA GLY A 57 -6.74 4.30 5.22
C GLY A 57 -7.88 4.99 5.96
N SER A 58 -8.28 4.45 7.11
CA SER A 58 -9.34 5.03 7.93
C SER A 58 -8.85 6.18 8.81
N PHE A 59 -7.69 6.03 9.45
CA PHE A 59 -7.13 7.00 10.38
C PHE A 59 -6.04 7.82 9.72
N THR A 60 -5.99 9.11 10.00
CA THR A 60 -4.89 9.98 9.56
C THR A 60 -3.58 9.59 10.28
N GLY A 61 -2.47 9.56 9.53
CA GLY A 61 -1.12 9.33 10.05
C GLY A 61 -0.63 10.40 11.02
N ALA A 62 0.66 10.37 11.38
CA ALA A 62 1.21 11.40 12.26
C ALA A 62 1.17 12.79 11.59
N LYS A 63 1.32 13.85 12.39
CA LYS A 63 1.34 15.22 11.87
C LYS A 63 2.44 15.35 10.81
N ASN A 64 2.06 15.69 9.58
CA ASN A 64 2.87 15.79 8.36
C ASN A 64 3.07 14.50 7.54
N ASP A 65 2.66 13.33 8.04
CA ASP A 65 2.65 12.11 7.24
C ASP A 65 1.64 12.30 6.10
N LYS A 66 2.05 11.98 4.87
CA LYS A 66 1.11 11.84 3.74
C LYS A 66 0.58 10.42 3.68
N SER A 67 0.10 9.94 4.82
CA SER A 67 -0.51 8.63 4.92
C SER A 67 -1.77 8.62 5.76
N ARG A 68 -2.61 7.65 5.42
CA ARG A 68 -3.68 7.14 6.25
C ARG A 68 -3.38 5.68 6.57
N TYR A 69 -4.00 5.12 7.60
CA TYR A 69 -3.86 3.71 7.92
C TYR A 69 -5.17 3.10 8.42
N TYR A 70 -5.29 1.80 8.30
CA TYR A 70 -6.20 1.00 9.12
C TYR A 70 -5.36 0.06 9.99
N LEU A 71 -6.00 -0.55 10.98
CA LEU A 71 -5.36 -1.51 11.87
C LEU A 71 -5.87 -2.91 11.53
N MET A 72 -4.97 -3.88 11.42
CA MET A 72 -5.31 -5.29 11.21
C MET A 72 -4.77 -6.12 12.36
N ALA A 73 -5.57 -7.05 12.89
CA ALA A 73 -5.13 -7.94 13.95
C ALA A 73 -3.91 -8.75 13.48
N LYS A 74 -2.90 -8.84 14.35
CA LYS A 74 -1.59 -9.45 14.05
C LYS A 74 -1.69 -10.96 13.78
N TYR A 75 -2.69 -11.61 14.38
CA TYR A 75 -2.97 -13.04 14.28
C TYR A 75 -4.46 -13.24 13.99
N GLU A 76 -4.84 -14.44 13.55
CA GLU A 76 -6.23 -14.91 13.57
C GLU A 76 -6.79 -14.80 15.00
N MET A 77 -8.10 -14.62 15.14
CA MET A 77 -8.75 -14.64 16.45
C MET A 77 -8.61 -16.02 17.06
N SER A 78 -7.94 -16.09 18.22
CA SER A 78 -7.75 -17.36 18.94
C SER A 78 -9.02 -17.83 19.66
N GLN A 79 -9.11 -19.12 19.96
CA GLN A 79 -10.18 -19.69 20.78
C GLN A 79 -10.29 -19.02 22.15
N LEU A 80 -9.16 -18.64 22.77
CA LEU A 80 -9.15 -17.92 24.04
C LEU A 80 -9.82 -16.55 23.94
N GLN A 81 -9.50 -15.81 22.87
CA GLN A 81 -10.06 -14.48 22.63
C GLN A 81 -11.55 -14.54 22.29
N TYR A 82 -11.96 -15.53 21.49
CA TYR A 82 -13.37 -15.73 21.17
C TYR A 82 -14.17 -16.07 22.43
N ALA A 83 -13.73 -17.07 23.21
CA ALA A 83 -14.38 -17.46 24.47
C ALA A 83 -14.46 -16.29 25.47
N ALA A 84 -13.40 -15.48 25.60
CA ALA A 84 -13.42 -14.30 26.46
C ALA A 84 -14.49 -13.25 26.06
N LEU A 85 -14.87 -13.21 24.78
CA LEU A 85 -15.94 -12.32 24.29
C LEU A 85 -17.32 -12.94 24.38
N THR A 86 -17.43 -14.26 24.21
CA THR A 86 -18.72 -14.93 24.00
C THR A 86 -19.27 -15.66 25.20
N ASP A 87 -18.41 -16.18 26.05
CA ASP A 87 -18.80 -17.04 27.17
C ASP A 87 -19.25 -16.19 28.37
N GLU A 88 -20.14 -16.75 29.17
CA GLU A 88 -20.65 -16.07 30.37
C GLU A 88 -19.57 -15.92 31.46
N THR A 89 -18.59 -16.83 31.47
CA THR A 89 -17.50 -16.86 32.45
C THR A 89 -16.15 -16.83 31.76
N CYS A 90 -15.16 -16.23 32.43
CA CYS A 90 -13.83 -16.11 31.86
C CYS A 90 -13.18 -17.49 31.64
N PRO A 91 -12.69 -17.79 30.41
CA PRO A 91 -12.05 -19.06 30.13
C PRO A 91 -10.70 -19.17 30.86
N THR A 92 -10.32 -20.39 31.24
CA THR A 92 -8.97 -20.66 31.75
C THR A 92 -7.96 -20.67 30.61
N ALA A 93 -6.94 -19.81 30.69
CA ALA A 93 -5.89 -19.73 29.69
C ALA A 93 -5.11 -21.06 29.60
N ALA A 94 -4.94 -21.56 28.38
CA ALA A 94 -4.15 -22.75 28.09
C ALA A 94 -3.52 -22.64 26.70
N THR A 95 -2.36 -23.27 26.49
CA THR A 95 -1.63 -23.21 25.21
C THR A 95 -2.51 -23.62 24.03
N LYS A 96 -3.35 -24.66 24.18
CA LYS A 96 -4.30 -25.11 23.15
C LYS A 96 -5.31 -24.04 22.73
N MET A 97 -5.66 -23.11 23.62
CA MET A 97 -6.62 -22.04 23.33
C MET A 97 -6.00 -20.93 22.47
N ARG A 98 -4.70 -21.02 22.14
CA ARG A 98 -4.06 -20.19 21.10
C ARG A 98 -4.33 -20.67 19.68
N LEU A 99 -4.97 -21.83 19.50
CA LEU A 99 -5.47 -22.24 18.20
C LEU A 99 -6.47 -21.20 17.67
N PRO A 100 -6.55 -20.99 16.35
CA PRO A 100 -7.58 -20.15 15.75
C PRO A 100 -8.98 -20.63 16.13
N GLN A 101 -9.89 -19.69 16.35
CA GLN A 101 -11.29 -20.00 16.45
C GLN A 101 -11.82 -20.38 15.07
N VAL A 102 -12.32 -21.62 14.95
CA VAL A 102 -12.99 -22.15 13.76
C VAL A 102 -14.37 -22.68 14.12
N SER A 103 -15.10 -23.26 13.16
CA SER A 103 -16.43 -23.83 13.38
C SER A 103 -17.45 -22.83 13.94
N VAL A 104 -17.31 -21.58 13.50
CA VAL A 104 -18.26 -20.48 13.74
C VAL A 104 -18.85 -20.06 12.41
N SER A 105 -20.06 -19.51 12.42
CA SER A 105 -20.65 -18.94 11.22
C SER A 105 -20.15 -17.52 10.97
N TRP A 106 -20.38 -17.01 9.77
CA TRP A 106 -20.11 -15.60 9.46
C TRP A 106 -20.86 -14.64 10.40
N VAL A 107 -22.12 -14.96 10.72
CA VAL A 107 -22.94 -14.16 11.65
C VAL A 107 -22.30 -14.14 13.04
N GLN A 108 -21.87 -15.30 13.54
CA GLN A 108 -21.18 -15.40 14.84
C GLN A 108 -19.83 -14.66 14.87
N ALA A 109 -19.14 -14.57 13.74
CA ALA A 109 -17.90 -13.80 13.62
C ALA A 109 -18.17 -12.29 13.72
N VAL A 110 -19.20 -11.80 13.05
CA VAL A 110 -19.64 -10.39 13.15
C VAL A 110 -20.17 -10.07 14.55
N GLU A 111 -20.91 -10.97 15.17
CA GLU A 111 -21.35 -10.82 16.56
C GLU A 111 -20.18 -10.75 17.54
N ALA A 112 -19.10 -11.52 17.32
CA ALA A 112 -17.90 -11.43 18.15
C ALA A 112 -17.22 -10.05 18.00
N ALA A 113 -17.16 -9.50 16.78
CA ALA A 113 -16.67 -8.15 16.54
C ALA A 113 -17.55 -7.09 17.24
N ASP A 114 -18.87 -7.23 17.19
CA ASP A 114 -19.82 -6.35 17.88
C ASP A 114 -19.65 -6.40 19.41
N LYS A 115 -19.63 -7.61 20.00
CA LYS A 115 -19.36 -7.79 21.44
C LYS A 115 -18.05 -7.12 21.85
N TYR A 116 -17.00 -7.24 21.03
CA TYR A 116 -15.73 -6.61 21.33
C TYR A 116 -15.81 -5.08 21.25
N ASN A 117 -16.49 -4.53 20.22
CA ASN A 117 -16.74 -3.09 20.10
C ASN A 117 -17.47 -2.52 21.33
N LEU A 118 -18.57 -3.16 21.74
CA LEU A 118 -19.36 -2.74 22.90
C LEU A 118 -18.53 -2.80 24.19
N TRP A 119 -17.75 -3.88 24.37
CA TRP A 119 -16.88 -4.00 25.53
C TRP A 119 -15.79 -2.94 25.57
N LEU A 120 -15.11 -2.66 24.45
CA LEU A 120 -14.08 -1.61 24.38
C LEU A 120 -14.67 -0.24 24.69
N ARG A 121 -15.86 0.08 24.19
CA ARG A 121 -16.52 1.36 24.47
C ARG A 121 -16.87 1.52 25.95
N LYS A 122 -17.27 0.43 26.61
CA LYS A 122 -17.58 0.44 28.04
C LYS A 122 -16.34 0.49 28.92
N ASN A 123 -15.28 -0.23 28.57
CA ASN A 123 -14.15 -0.50 29.49
C ASN A 123 -12.83 0.17 29.08
N ALA A 124 -12.67 0.56 27.82
CA ALA A 124 -11.39 1.02 27.28
C ALA A 124 -11.53 2.04 26.13
N ALA A 125 -12.57 2.89 26.14
CA ALA A 125 -12.84 3.82 25.03
C ALA A 125 -11.66 4.76 24.73
N ALA A 126 -10.87 5.12 25.74
CA ALA A 126 -9.68 5.95 25.59
C ALA A 126 -8.55 5.28 24.78
N LYS A 127 -8.55 3.94 24.66
CA LYS A 127 -7.57 3.18 23.87
C LYS A 127 -7.99 3.00 22.41
N LEU A 128 -9.25 3.26 22.07
CA LEU A 128 -9.70 3.22 20.69
C LEU A 128 -9.12 4.41 19.90
N PRO A 129 -8.49 4.18 18.74
CA PRO A 129 -8.10 5.24 17.83
C PRO A 129 -9.33 6.03 17.39
N LYS A 130 -9.13 7.30 17.09
CA LYS A 130 -10.19 8.24 16.70
C LYS A 130 -9.81 8.92 15.40
N GLU A 131 -10.82 9.22 14.60
CA GLU A 131 -10.71 10.12 13.44
C GLU A 131 -11.73 11.26 13.66
N ASP A 132 -11.27 12.51 13.68
CA ASP A 132 -12.09 13.70 13.96
C ASP A 132 -12.94 13.58 15.23
N GLY A 133 -12.41 12.92 16.26
CA GLY A 133 -13.10 12.66 17.52
C GLY A 133 -14.06 11.47 17.51
N ALA A 134 -14.40 10.92 16.34
CA ALA A 134 -15.20 9.70 16.22
C ALA A 134 -14.35 8.47 16.57
N LEU A 135 -14.84 7.68 17.53
CA LEU A 135 -14.21 6.43 17.95
C LEU A 135 -14.26 5.38 16.83
N GLY A 136 -13.12 4.74 16.55
CA GLY A 136 -13.05 3.60 15.63
C GLY A 136 -13.88 2.39 16.08
N PHE A 137 -14.04 1.44 15.17
CA PHE A 137 -14.76 0.19 15.40
C PHE A 137 -14.13 -0.98 14.64
N LEU A 138 -14.31 -2.18 15.19
CA LEU A 138 -13.85 -3.45 14.65
C LEU A 138 -14.87 -4.05 13.70
N ARG A 139 -14.40 -4.69 12.64
CA ARG A 139 -15.19 -5.55 11.74
C ARG A 139 -14.30 -6.60 11.09
N LEU A 140 -14.89 -7.52 10.34
CA LEU A 140 -14.14 -8.35 9.39
C LEU A 140 -13.47 -7.45 8.32
N PRO A 141 -12.30 -7.84 7.77
CA PRO A 141 -11.64 -7.12 6.69
C PRO A 141 -12.46 -7.16 5.39
N THR A 142 -12.34 -6.14 4.54
CA THR A 142 -12.70 -6.31 3.12
C THR A 142 -11.62 -7.14 2.41
N GLU A 143 -11.93 -7.70 1.25
CA GLU A 143 -10.95 -8.37 0.39
C GLU A 143 -9.77 -7.46 0.05
N VAL A 144 -10.05 -6.19 -0.25
CA VAL A 144 -9.04 -5.20 -0.64
C VAL A 144 -8.08 -4.95 0.52
N GLU A 145 -8.61 -4.73 1.72
CA GLU A 145 -7.80 -4.55 2.94
C GLU A 145 -7.00 -5.81 3.27
N TRP A 146 -7.61 -6.98 3.14
CA TRP A 146 -6.96 -8.25 3.44
C TRP A 146 -5.81 -8.52 2.48
N GLU A 147 -6.06 -8.43 1.17
CA GLU A 147 -5.07 -8.80 0.16
C GLU A 147 -3.93 -7.78 0.08
N PHE A 148 -4.22 -6.49 0.22
CA PHE A 148 -3.18 -5.46 0.33
C PHE A 148 -2.24 -5.74 1.51
N ALA A 149 -2.81 -6.09 2.67
CA ALA A 149 -2.04 -6.44 3.85
C ALA A 149 -1.28 -7.76 3.68
N ALA A 150 -1.91 -8.79 3.12
CA ALA A 150 -1.30 -10.10 2.87
C ALA A 150 -0.07 -10.00 1.95
N ARG A 151 -0.16 -9.18 0.89
CA ARG A 151 0.93 -8.93 -0.07
C ARG A 151 2.10 -8.11 0.50
N GLY A 152 1.94 -7.51 1.68
CA GLY A 152 2.98 -6.72 2.35
C GLY A 152 2.80 -5.20 2.25
N GLY A 153 1.71 -4.72 1.63
CA GLY A 153 1.38 -3.30 1.53
C GLY A 153 2.52 -2.44 1.00
N LEU A 154 2.83 -1.34 1.70
CA LEU A 154 3.93 -0.44 1.35
C LEU A 154 5.32 -0.92 1.85
N GLU A 155 5.42 -2.07 2.55
CA GLU A 155 6.73 -2.60 2.96
C GLU A 155 7.43 -3.40 1.84
N VAL A 156 6.76 -3.56 0.69
CA VAL A 156 7.29 -4.27 -0.49
C VAL A 156 7.28 -3.37 -1.74
N GLY A 157 8.09 -3.72 -2.74
CA GLY A 157 8.07 -3.06 -4.04
C GLY A 157 6.92 -3.54 -4.92
N ALA A 158 6.70 -2.86 -6.05
CA ALA A 158 5.64 -3.22 -6.99
C ALA A 158 5.80 -4.62 -7.61
N ALA A 159 7.05 -5.09 -7.75
CA ALA A 159 7.35 -6.41 -8.27
C ALA A 159 6.89 -7.50 -7.30
N GLU A 160 7.30 -7.41 -6.03
CA GLU A 160 6.91 -8.34 -4.98
C GLU A 160 5.42 -8.28 -4.69
N PHE A 161 4.83 -7.08 -4.71
CA PHE A 161 3.39 -6.91 -4.51
C PHE A 161 2.55 -7.64 -5.57
N ARG A 162 3.03 -7.69 -6.82
CA ARG A 162 2.35 -8.35 -7.95
C ARG A 162 2.52 -9.88 -7.94
N ASP A 163 3.52 -10.40 -7.25
CA ASP A 163 3.77 -11.84 -7.21
C ASP A 163 2.64 -12.61 -6.51
N THR A 164 2.60 -13.92 -6.74
CA THR A 164 1.62 -14.88 -6.22
C THR A 164 1.65 -15.02 -4.70
N ARG A 165 2.82 -14.75 -4.11
CA ARG A 165 3.08 -14.76 -2.67
C ARG A 165 3.93 -13.56 -2.31
N TYR A 166 3.80 -13.11 -1.06
CA TYR A 166 4.73 -12.11 -0.53
C TYR A 166 6.14 -12.70 -0.36
N PRO A 167 7.18 -11.87 -0.19
CA PRO A 167 8.56 -12.33 -0.06
C PRO A 167 8.79 -13.28 1.13
N MET A 168 9.28 -14.49 0.85
CA MET A 168 9.59 -15.54 1.85
C MET A 168 11.02 -16.07 1.62
N ALA A 169 12.03 -15.33 2.11
CA ALA A 169 13.44 -15.61 1.79
C ALA A 169 13.92 -17.01 2.23
N GLU A 170 13.34 -17.55 3.30
CA GLU A 170 13.66 -18.89 3.84
C GLU A 170 12.73 -20.00 3.34
N GLY A 171 11.91 -19.68 2.33
CA GLY A 171 10.90 -20.58 1.78
C GLY A 171 9.63 -20.65 2.62
N ILE A 172 8.54 -21.08 1.99
CA ILE A 172 7.18 -21.07 2.56
C ILE A 172 7.04 -21.80 3.91
N ASN A 173 7.83 -22.86 4.14
CA ASN A 173 7.82 -23.63 5.39
C ASN A 173 8.22 -22.81 6.62
N ALA A 174 8.92 -21.69 6.46
CA ALA A 174 9.29 -20.82 7.57
C ALA A 174 8.23 -19.75 7.88
N TYR A 175 7.24 -19.58 7.00
CA TYR A 175 6.29 -18.46 7.05
C TYR A 175 4.84 -18.92 7.21
N GLU A 176 4.46 -20.07 6.66
CA GLU A 176 3.04 -20.42 6.52
C GLU A 176 2.75 -21.90 6.81
N TRP A 177 1.49 -22.17 7.14
CA TRP A 177 0.98 -23.51 7.45
C TRP A 177 0.10 -24.04 6.33
N PHE A 178 0.52 -25.10 5.66
CA PHE A 178 -0.19 -25.71 4.54
C PHE A 178 -0.23 -27.23 4.68
N ALA A 179 -1.01 -27.90 3.83
CA ALA A 179 -1.14 -29.35 3.83
C ALA A 179 0.18 -30.05 3.49
N GLY A 180 0.59 -30.96 4.37
CA GLY A 180 1.74 -31.82 4.13
C GLY A 180 2.41 -32.26 5.43
N ALA A 181 3.05 -33.42 5.42
CA ALA A 181 3.72 -33.98 6.60
C ALA A 181 4.87 -33.09 7.12
N GLN A 182 5.46 -32.25 6.25
CA GLN A 182 6.53 -31.32 6.59
C GLN A 182 6.04 -29.94 7.07
N SER A 183 4.72 -29.70 7.06
CA SER A 183 4.09 -28.46 7.51
C SER A 183 2.99 -28.76 8.53
N SER A 184 1.71 -28.51 8.22
CA SER A 184 0.61 -28.64 9.18
C SER A 184 0.30 -30.09 9.58
N ASN A 185 0.74 -31.07 8.79
CA ASN A 185 0.34 -32.47 8.85
C ASN A 185 -1.20 -32.66 8.92
N GLY A 186 -1.93 -31.81 8.20
CA GLY A 186 -3.39 -31.83 8.12
C GLY A 186 -4.08 -31.41 9.42
N LYS A 187 -3.40 -30.65 10.29
CA LYS A 187 -3.91 -30.21 11.58
C LYS A 187 -3.83 -28.70 11.71
N LEU A 188 -4.83 -28.15 12.40
CA LEU A 188 -4.84 -26.77 12.86
C LEU A 188 -3.63 -26.48 13.75
N GLN A 189 -2.96 -25.35 13.52
CA GLN A 189 -1.73 -24.98 14.21
C GLN A 189 -1.94 -23.75 15.11
N LEU A 190 -1.07 -23.61 16.11
CA LEU A 190 -1.10 -22.44 17.00
C LEU A 190 -0.66 -21.20 16.21
N SER A 191 -1.44 -20.12 16.28
CA SER A 191 -1.12 -18.89 15.54
C SER A 191 0.19 -18.26 16.04
N GLY A 192 0.89 -17.62 15.11
CA GLY A 192 2.08 -16.82 15.37
C GLY A 192 3.35 -17.61 15.65
N LEU A 193 3.40 -18.88 15.24
CA LEU A 193 4.61 -19.72 15.37
C LEU A 193 5.58 -19.58 14.18
N GLN A 194 5.06 -19.28 13.00
CA GLN A 194 5.85 -19.03 11.80
C GLN A 194 6.26 -17.56 11.69
N LYS A 195 7.19 -17.24 10.79
CA LYS A 195 7.62 -15.87 10.51
C LYS A 195 6.47 -15.06 9.90
N PRO A 196 6.35 -13.77 10.27
CA PRO A 196 5.32 -12.92 9.70
C PRO A 196 5.64 -12.52 8.25
N ASN A 197 4.62 -12.03 7.56
CA ASN A 197 4.79 -11.29 6.31
C ASN A 197 5.50 -9.93 6.54
N PRO A 198 5.83 -9.17 5.47
CA PRO A 198 6.55 -7.90 5.60
C PRO A 198 5.95 -6.90 6.59
N LEU A 199 4.61 -6.85 6.75
CA LEU A 199 3.92 -5.95 7.69
C LEU A 199 3.96 -6.41 9.15
N GLY A 200 4.52 -7.59 9.43
CA GLY A 200 4.50 -8.21 10.75
C GLY A 200 3.22 -8.97 11.05
N LEU A 201 2.41 -9.33 10.04
CA LEU A 201 1.20 -10.14 10.20
C LEU A 201 1.55 -11.62 10.04
N HIS A 202 1.02 -12.46 10.91
CA HIS A 202 1.25 -13.91 10.88
C HIS A 202 0.06 -14.66 10.31
N ASP A 203 0.34 -15.84 9.77
CA ASP A 203 -0.68 -16.80 9.32
C ASP A 203 -1.65 -16.14 8.30
N MET A 204 -1.08 -15.33 7.38
CA MET A 204 -1.89 -14.67 6.35
C MET A 204 -2.21 -15.64 5.22
N LEU A 205 -1.43 -16.71 5.04
CA LEU A 205 -1.72 -17.77 4.08
C LEU A 205 -1.70 -19.12 4.80
N GLY A 206 -2.81 -19.84 4.73
CA GLY A 206 -2.92 -21.15 5.37
C GLY A 206 -3.34 -21.04 6.83
N ASN A 207 -3.07 -22.07 7.61
CA ASN A 207 -3.66 -22.32 8.93
C ASN A 207 -5.21 -22.31 8.88
N VAL A 208 -5.90 -21.17 8.84
CA VAL A 208 -7.34 -21.10 8.56
C VAL A 208 -7.69 -20.17 7.41
N ASP A 209 -8.77 -20.50 6.70
CA ASP A 209 -9.41 -19.53 5.82
C ASP A 209 -9.98 -18.39 6.67
N GLU A 210 -9.85 -17.14 6.22
CA GLU A 210 -10.36 -15.97 6.95
C GLU A 210 -11.63 -15.40 6.29
N MET A 211 -12.68 -15.15 7.08
CA MET A 211 -13.93 -14.56 6.61
C MET A 211 -13.82 -13.06 6.30
N MET A 212 -14.34 -12.63 5.15
CA MET A 212 -14.34 -11.22 4.73
C MET A 212 -15.70 -10.55 4.94
N PHE A 213 -15.70 -9.21 4.97
CA PHE A 213 -16.87 -8.35 5.12
C PHE A 213 -17.50 -7.94 3.77
N GLU A 214 -17.59 -8.87 2.82
CA GLU A 214 -18.22 -8.60 1.53
C GLU A 214 -18.77 -9.88 0.88
N PRO A 215 -19.80 -9.76 0.02
CA PRO A 215 -20.30 -10.90 -0.72
C PRO A 215 -19.33 -11.33 -1.81
N PHE A 216 -19.31 -12.62 -2.10
CA PHE A 216 -18.57 -13.16 -3.22
C PHE A 216 -19.16 -12.67 -4.54
N ARG A 217 -18.27 -12.33 -5.47
CA ARG A 217 -18.60 -11.96 -6.85
C ARG A 217 -17.57 -12.61 -7.77
N LEU A 218 -18.07 -13.24 -8.82
CA LEU A 218 -17.25 -13.69 -9.95
C LEU A 218 -16.60 -12.49 -10.65
N ASN A 219 -15.48 -12.72 -11.31
CA ASN A 219 -14.92 -11.77 -12.25
C ASN A 219 -15.62 -11.87 -13.60
N LYS A 220 -15.77 -10.72 -14.25
CA LYS A 220 -16.25 -10.56 -15.62
C LYS A 220 -15.24 -9.69 -16.36
N LEU A 221 -14.08 -10.27 -16.67
CA LEU A 221 -12.94 -9.60 -17.30
C LEU A 221 -12.47 -8.38 -16.51
N ASP A 222 -12.85 -7.17 -16.94
CA ASP A 222 -12.41 -5.87 -16.42
C ASP A 222 -13.14 -5.43 -15.15
N ARG A 223 -14.15 -6.19 -14.71
CA ARG A 223 -14.95 -5.84 -13.53
C ARG A 223 -15.44 -7.08 -12.78
N GLN A 224 -16.03 -6.86 -11.62
CA GLN A 224 -16.81 -7.89 -10.94
C GLN A 224 -18.18 -8.10 -11.62
N HIS A 225 -18.68 -9.33 -11.53
CA HIS A 225 -20.02 -9.70 -11.93
C HIS A 225 -21.08 -9.05 -11.02
N GLY A 226 -22.27 -8.81 -11.57
CA GLY A 226 -23.35 -8.09 -10.88
C GLY A 226 -24.04 -8.90 -9.79
N GLN A 227 -23.95 -10.23 -9.83
CA GLN A 227 -24.53 -11.11 -8.82
C GLN A 227 -23.66 -11.15 -7.56
N ALA A 228 -24.25 -10.82 -6.42
CA ALA A 228 -23.69 -11.04 -5.09
C ALA A 228 -24.10 -12.43 -4.59
N GLY A 229 -23.13 -13.24 -4.20
CA GLY A 229 -23.32 -14.60 -3.67
C GLY A 229 -23.24 -14.69 -2.16
N GLY A 230 -22.67 -15.79 -1.67
CA GLY A 230 -22.28 -16.02 -0.28
C GLY A 230 -21.20 -15.05 0.21
N TYR A 231 -20.52 -15.36 1.30
CA TYR A 231 -19.38 -14.55 1.76
C TYR A 231 -18.08 -15.06 1.18
N VAL A 232 -17.09 -14.17 1.09
CA VAL A 232 -15.74 -14.53 0.71
C VAL A 232 -14.98 -15.09 1.91
N VAL A 233 -14.20 -16.15 1.67
CA VAL A 233 -13.05 -16.50 2.51
C VAL A 233 -11.73 -16.41 1.74
N ARG A 234 -10.64 -16.03 2.41
CA ARG A 234 -9.30 -15.82 1.82
C ARG A 234 -8.21 -16.62 2.53
N GLY A 235 -7.06 -16.77 1.86
CA GLY A 235 -5.79 -17.21 2.47
C GLY A 235 -5.50 -18.70 2.41
N GLY A 236 -6.52 -19.55 2.27
CA GLY A 236 -6.34 -21.00 2.37
C GLY A 236 -6.21 -21.44 3.82
N ASN A 237 -6.07 -22.75 4.05
CA ASN A 237 -6.07 -23.33 5.39
C ASN A 237 -5.07 -24.49 5.52
N TYR A 238 -5.00 -25.13 6.68
CA TYR A 238 -4.10 -26.25 6.97
C TYR A 238 -4.29 -27.50 6.07
N LEU A 239 -5.35 -27.57 5.27
CA LEU A 239 -5.63 -28.60 4.26
C LEU A 239 -5.35 -28.14 2.81
N THR A 240 -4.96 -26.87 2.62
CA THR A 240 -4.62 -26.33 1.28
C THR A 240 -3.23 -26.77 0.87
N ALA A 241 -3.07 -27.30 -0.34
CA ALA A 241 -1.77 -27.73 -0.83
C ALA A 241 -0.81 -26.55 -1.01
N GLN A 242 0.50 -26.80 -0.85
CA GLN A 242 1.53 -25.78 -1.00
C GLN A 242 1.43 -25.02 -2.33
N ALA A 243 1.17 -25.73 -3.43
CA ALA A 243 1.08 -25.14 -4.77
C ALA A 243 -0.10 -24.17 -4.91
N ASP A 244 -1.20 -24.41 -4.19
CA ASP A 244 -2.42 -23.61 -4.27
C ASP A 244 -2.39 -22.39 -3.35
N LEU A 245 -1.48 -22.37 -2.37
CA LEU A 245 -1.41 -21.30 -1.40
C LEU A 245 -0.86 -20.01 -2.04
N ARG A 246 -1.69 -18.97 -2.14
CA ARG A 246 -1.40 -17.69 -2.82
C ARG A 246 -2.27 -16.56 -2.27
N THR A 247 -1.81 -15.32 -2.38
CA THR A 247 -2.52 -14.13 -1.86
C THR A 247 -3.84 -13.84 -2.59
N GLY A 248 -3.96 -14.26 -3.85
CA GLY A 248 -5.19 -14.17 -4.63
C GLY A 248 -6.23 -15.27 -4.35
N LEU A 249 -5.88 -16.32 -3.57
CA LEU A 249 -6.76 -17.45 -3.30
C LEU A 249 -8.01 -16.98 -2.55
N ARG A 250 -9.16 -17.22 -3.16
CA ARG A 250 -10.47 -16.85 -2.60
C ARG A 250 -11.51 -17.90 -2.93
N LYS A 251 -12.43 -18.11 -1.98
CA LYS A 251 -13.55 -19.05 -2.13
C LYS A 251 -14.85 -18.39 -1.71
N GLU A 252 -15.94 -18.87 -2.29
CA GLU A 252 -17.30 -18.56 -1.84
C GLU A 252 -17.74 -19.58 -0.81
N GLU A 253 -18.28 -19.11 0.31
CA GLU A 253 -18.93 -19.93 1.32
C GLU A 253 -20.38 -19.45 1.53
N PRO A 254 -21.37 -20.36 1.60
CA PRO A 254 -22.76 -19.97 1.84
C PRO A 254 -22.98 -19.58 3.31
N TYR A 255 -23.88 -18.62 3.54
CA TYR A 255 -24.28 -18.24 4.91
C TYR A 255 -25.09 -19.36 5.60
N TYR A 256 -25.91 -20.08 4.83
CA TYR A 256 -26.88 -21.06 5.33
C TYR A 256 -26.92 -22.32 4.47
N ASN A 257 -27.28 -23.44 5.08
CA ASN A 257 -27.69 -24.69 4.44
C ASN A 257 -29.07 -25.13 4.96
N ALA A 258 -29.49 -26.37 4.69
CA ALA A 258 -30.80 -26.87 5.12
C ALA A 258 -30.94 -26.95 6.65
N GLU A 259 -29.82 -27.07 7.38
CA GLU A 259 -29.78 -27.24 8.84
C GLU A 259 -29.60 -25.91 9.60
N GLY A 260 -29.23 -24.82 8.92
CA GLY A 260 -29.08 -23.49 9.51
C GLY A 260 -27.81 -22.78 9.06
N GLN A 261 -27.17 -22.04 9.97
CA GLN A 261 -25.94 -21.32 9.67
C GLN A 261 -24.77 -22.28 9.40
N VAL A 262 -24.05 -22.07 8.30
CA VAL A 262 -22.90 -22.89 7.93
C VAL A 262 -21.71 -22.58 8.83
N LYS A 263 -21.01 -23.63 9.24
CA LYS A 263 -19.82 -23.59 10.10
C LYS A 263 -18.77 -24.53 9.52
N ASN A 264 -17.54 -24.04 9.35
CA ASN A 264 -16.45 -24.82 8.76
C ASN A 264 -15.30 -25.01 9.77
N LYS A 265 -14.75 -26.23 9.83
CA LYS A 265 -13.60 -26.59 10.68
C LYS A 265 -12.28 -25.97 10.24
N THR A 266 -12.24 -25.36 9.06
CA THR A 266 -11.06 -24.71 8.50
C THR A 266 -11.19 -23.20 8.37
N THR A 267 -12.33 -22.61 8.75
CA THR A 267 -12.60 -21.19 8.55
C THR A 267 -12.68 -20.48 9.89
N GLY A 268 -11.86 -19.45 10.07
CA GLY A 268 -11.85 -18.57 11.22
C GLY A 268 -12.01 -17.11 10.81
N MET A 269 -11.44 -16.21 11.61
CA MET A 269 -11.58 -14.77 11.40
C MET A 269 -10.36 -14.00 11.84
N ARG A 270 -10.19 -12.84 11.22
CA ARG A 270 -9.29 -11.76 11.64
C ARG A 270 -10.08 -10.47 11.68
N LEU A 271 -9.76 -9.59 12.61
CA LEU A 271 -10.44 -8.29 12.73
C LEU A 271 -9.58 -7.17 12.17
N VAL A 272 -10.23 -6.19 11.57
CA VAL A 272 -9.66 -4.87 11.30
C VAL A 272 -10.35 -3.82 12.15
N LEU A 273 -9.62 -2.77 12.51
CA LEU A 273 -10.11 -1.61 13.22
C LEU A 273 -10.01 -0.39 12.31
N VAL A 274 -11.15 0.24 12.10
CA VAL A 274 -11.39 1.32 11.13
C VAL A 274 -12.19 2.45 11.77
N SER A 275 -12.42 3.54 11.04
CA SER A 275 -13.27 4.66 11.46
C SER A 275 -14.48 4.81 10.54
N PRO A 276 -15.55 5.49 10.99
CA PRO A 276 -16.58 5.99 10.08
C PRO A 276 -15.96 6.95 9.05
N THR A 277 -16.55 7.07 7.87
CA THR A 277 -16.10 7.99 6.81
C THR A 277 -16.63 9.41 7.01
N LEU A 278 -17.89 9.54 7.46
CA LEU A 278 -18.57 10.82 7.70
C LEU A 278 -18.57 11.13 9.21
N THR A 279 -17.40 11.51 9.71
CA THR A 279 -17.10 11.64 11.16
C THR A 279 -17.61 12.92 11.81
N SER A 280 -17.59 14.05 11.08
CA SER A 280 -17.99 15.38 11.59
C SER A 280 -18.53 16.27 10.48
N ARG A 281 -19.12 17.43 10.84
CA ARG A 281 -19.59 18.43 9.86
C ARG A 281 -18.44 18.99 9.04
N GLU A 282 -17.30 19.23 9.69
CA GLU A 282 -16.07 19.70 9.06
C GLU A 282 -15.53 18.66 8.08
N ARG A 283 -15.58 17.36 8.44
CA ARG A 283 -15.23 16.27 7.52
C ARG A 283 -16.14 16.26 6.30
N VAL A 284 -17.46 16.33 6.49
CA VAL A 284 -18.44 16.40 5.38
C VAL A 284 -18.14 17.60 4.47
N ALA A 285 -17.93 18.79 5.04
CA ALA A 285 -17.59 19.98 4.25
C ALA A 285 -16.27 19.82 3.47
N SER A 286 -15.26 19.16 4.06
CA SER A 286 -14.00 18.87 3.37
C SER A 286 -14.16 17.85 2.24
N ILE A 287 -15.01 16.84 2.40
CA ILE A 287 -15.36 15.87 1.36
C ILE A 287 -16.09 16.58 0.22
N GLU A 288 -17.08 17.42 0.54
CA GLU A 288 -17.80 18.21 -0.47
C GLU A 288 -16.86 19.16 -1.24
N SER A 289 -15.94 19.82 -0.53
CA SER A 289 -14.93 20.68 -1.16
C SER A 289 -13.99 19.89 -2.07
N SER A 290 -13.58 18.70 -1.63
CA SER A 290 -12.73 17.80 -2.42
C SER A 290 -13.48 17.30 -3.65
N TRP A 291 -14.71 16.81 -3.47
CA TRP A 291 -15.60 16.37 -4.55
C TRP A 291 -15.79 17.45 -5.61
N LYS A 292 -16.06 18.70 -5.22
CA LYS A 292 -16.22 19.84 -6.14
C LYS A 292 -14.97 20.14 -6.96
N LYS A 293 -13.77 19.76 -6.49
CA LYS A 293 -12.51 19.99 -7.20
C LYS A 293 -12.14 18.84 -8.14
N LEU A 294 -12.62 17.61 -7.87
CA LEU A 294 -12.31 16.43 -8.69
C LEU A 294 -12.67 16.66 -10.16
N GLY A 295 -11.70 16.40 -11.02
CA GLY A 295 -11.87 16.50 -12.47
C GLY A 295 -12.05 17.91 -13.03
N THR A 296 -11.91 18.96 -12.22
CA THR A 296 -12.04 20.35 -12.69
C THR A 296 -10.81 20.90 -13.40
N GLY A 297 -9.73 20.11 -13.48
CA GLY A 297 -8.44 20.50 -14.04
C GLY A 297 -7.54 21.19 -13.00
N SER A 298 -6.33 20.64 -12.83
CA SER A 298 -5.31 21.17 -11.93
C SER A 298 -5.06 22.67 -12.12
N LYS A 299 -4.75 23.39 -11.03
CA LYS A 299 -4.77 24.85 -10.97
C LYS A 299 -3.83 25.58 -11.96
N GLU A 300 -2.91 24.93 -12.65
CA GLU A 300 -1.80 25.66 -13.29
C GLU A 300 -1.27 25.06 -14.59
N THR A 301 -1.91 24.04 -15.17
CA THR A 301 -1.68 23.75 -16.59
C THR A 301 -2.49 24.76 -17.41
N GLU A 302 -1.82 25.56 -18.22
CA GLU A 302 -2.38 26.54 -19.18
C GLU A 302 -3.21 25.88 -20.30
N SER A 303 -3.82 24.72 -20.06
CA SER A 303 -4.76 24.12 -21.01
C SER A 303 -6.18 24.65 -20.78
N ALA A 304 -6.93 24.78 -21.86
CA ALA A 304 -8.30 25.28 -21.91
C ALA A 304 -9.32 24.48 -21.04
N ASP A 305 -8.92 23.37 -20.43
CA ASP A 305 -9.82 22.41 -19.77
C ASP A 305 -10.43 22.86 -18.44
N LYS A 306 -9.74 23.70 -17.67
CA LYS A 306 -10.37 24.38 -16.53
C LYS A 306 -11.58 25.19 -16.96
N GLY A 307 -11.47 25.80 -18.15
CA GLY A 307 -12.53 26.54 -18.78
C GLY A 307 -13.66 25.62 -19.21
N THR A 308 -13.37 24.42 -19.74
CA THR A 308 -14.39 23.52 -20.30
C THR A 308 -15.39 23.04 -19.26
N VAL A 309 -14.95 22.51 -18.11
CA VAL A 309 -15.86 22.04 -17.05
C VAL A 309 -16.69 23.20 -16.47
N GLN A 310 -16.04 24.33 -16.21
CA GLN A 310 -16.72 25.53 -15.70
C GLN A 310 -17.70 26.14 -16.72
N SER A 311 -17.35 26.11 -18.01
CA SER A 311 -18.21 26.57 -19.10
C SER A 311 -19.43 25.67 -19.25
N LEU A 312 -19.26 24.34 -19.18
CA LEU A 312 -20.38 23.40 -19.20
C LEU A 312 -21.35 23.63 -18.03
N ASN A 313 -20.83 23.85 -16.82
CA ASN A 313 -21.65 24.16 -15.66
C ASN A 313 -22.40 25.50 -15.82
N THR A 314 -21.72 26.52 -16.34
CA THR A 314 -22.33 27.84 -16.62
C THR A 314 -23.42 27.73 -17.69
N LEU A 315 -23.17 26.99 -18.77
CA LEU A 315 -24.16 26.71 -19.81
C LEU A 315 -25.36 25.94 -19.25
N ALA A 316 -25.14 24.86 -18.49
CA ALA A 316 -26.21 24.08 -17.89
C ALA A 316 -27.08 24.90 -16.92
N SER A 317 -26.49 25.87 -16.23
CA SER A 317 -27.21 26.74 -15.30
C SER A 317 -28.15 27.74 -15.99
N GLY A 318 -27.81 28.16 -17.22
CA GLY A 318 -28.61 29.09 -18.02
C GLY A 318 -29.67 28.44 -18.93
N VAL A 319 -29.75 27.11 -18.97
CA VAL A 319 -30.69 26.36 -19.81
C VAL A 319 -32.00 26.10 -19.06
N GLU A 320 -33.12 26.55 -19.63
CA GLU A 320 -34.47 26.26 -19.13
C GLU A 320 -34.96 24.85 -19.52
N ASP A 321 -34.54 24.36 -20.70
CA ASP A 321 -34.89 23.02 -21.16
C ASP A 321 -34.27 21.95 -20.24
N LYS A 322 -35.14 21.26 -19.49
CA LYS A 322 -34.73 20.25 -18.52
C LYS A 322 -33.91 19.12 -19.14
N ALA A 323 -34.28 18.64 -20.33
CA ALA A 323 -33.60 17.52 -20.98
C ALA A 323 -32.20 17.92 -21.48
N LEU A 324 -32.05 19.14 -22.00
CA LEU A 324 -30.75 19.69 -22.38
C LEU A 324 -29.87 19.95 -21.16
N LYS A 325 -30.44 20.48 -20.07
CA LYS A 325 -29.72 20.66 -18.80
C LYS A 325 -29.19 19.34 -18.24
N GLU A 326 -30.00 18.29 -18.22
CA GLU A 326 -29.59 16.95 -17.78
C GLU A 326 -28.46 16.37 -18.67
N LYS A 327 -28.54 16.58 -20.00
CA LYS A 327 -27.48 16.16 -20.93
C LYS A 327 -26.16 16.91 -20.69
N LEU A 328 -26.20 18.22 -20.47
CA LEU A 328 -25.02 19.03 -20.18
C LEU A 328 -24.38 18.64 -18.84
N GLN A 329 -25.18 18.37 -17.82
CA GLN A 329 -24.70 17.86 -16.52
C GLN A 329 -24.08 16.46 -16.65
N ALA A 330 -24.68 15.57 -17.44
CA ALA A 330 -24.11 14.25 -17.72
C ALA A 330 -22.74 14.37 -18.42
N LEU A 331 -22.62 15.27 -19.41
CA LEU A 331 -21.37 15.54 -20.10
C LEU A 331 -20.31 16.16 -19.17
N GLU A 332 -20.70 17.10 -18.30
CA GLU A 332 -19.82 17.66 -17.28
C GLU A 332 -19.26 16.55 -16.36
N ASN A 333 -20.12 15.65 -15.88
CA ASN A 333 -19.71 14.55 -15.01
C ASN A 333 -18.76 13.57 -15.73
N GLN A 334 -19.04 13.25 -17.00
CA GLN A 334 -18.15 12.41 -17.82
C GLN A 334 -16.78 13.07 -18.04
N LEU A 335 -16.76 14.37 -18.34
CA LEU A 335 -15.51 15.12 -18.52
C LEU A 335 -14.71 15.17 -17.22
N ARG A 336 -15.37 15.42 -16.08
CA ARG A 336 -14.72 15.40 -14.76
C ARG A 336 -14.14 14.03 -14.43
N ALA A 337 -14.85 12.94 -14.70
CA ALA A 337 -14.33 11.59 -14.50
C ALA A 337 -13.11 11.30 -15.40
N SER A 338 -13.16 11.71 -16.67
CA SER A 338 -12.02 11.59 -17.60
C SER A 338 -10.81 12.39 -17.13
N ASN A 339 -11.01 13.64 -16.72
CA ASN A 339 -9.95 14.50 -16.21
C ASN A 339 -9.32 13.90 -14.95
N GLN A 340 -10.14 13.40 -14.02
CA GLN A 340 -9.67 12.74 -12.81
C GLN A 340 -8.75 11.54 -13.13
N GLN A 341 -9.18 10.67 -14.06
CA GLN A 341 -8.38 9.52 -14.49
C GLN A 341 -7.03 9.93 -15.10
N GLN A 342 -7.01 11.02 -15.87
CA GLN A 342 -5.77 11.57 -16.44
C GLN A 342 -4.85 12.14 -15.37
N GLU A 343 -5.41 12.86 -14.38
CA GLU A 343 -4.65 13.39 -13.24
C GLU A 343 -4.01 12.28 -12.42
N GLU A 344 -4.73 11.20 -12.12
CA GLU A 344 -4.21 10.03 -11.40
C GLU A 344 -3.09 9.31 -12.17
N THR A 345 -3.27 9.12 -13.48
CA THR A 345 -2.26 8.52 -14.35
C THR A 345 -0.99 9.37 -14.41
N ARG A 346 -1.14 10.70 -14.50
CA ARG A 346 -0.04 11.66 -14.46
C ARG A 346 0.70 11.61 -13.14
N ASP A 347 -0.03 11.56 -12.02
CA ASP A 347 0.58 11.51 -10.68
C ASP A 347 1.38 10.22 -10.47
N GLN A 348 0.91 9.08 -11.01
CA GLN A 348 1.70 7.85 -11.04
C GLN A 348 2.98 7.99 -11.87
N ALA A 349 2.90 8.59 -13.05
CA ALA A 349 4.05 8.81 -13.91
C ALA A 349 5.09 9.76 -13.27
N ILE A 350 4.63 10.80 -12.57
CA ILE A 350 5.49 11.68 -11.78
C ILE A 350 6.24 10.89 -10.70
N ARG A 351 5.55 10.04 -9.93
CA ARG A 351 6.19 9.23 -8.89
C ARG A 351 7.22 8.26 -9.48
N ALA A 352 6.94 7.66 -10.64
CA ALA A 352 7.90 6.82 -11.34
C ALA A 352 9.15 7.60 -11.79
N SER A 353 8.95 8.82 -12.32
CA SER A 353 10.05 9.72 -12.71
C SER A 353 10.90 10.14 -11.50
N LEU A 354 10.28 10.55 -10.39
CA LEU A 354 10.96 10.90 -9.15
C LEU A 354 11.78 9.72 -8.60
N ASN A 355 11.23 8.50 -8.67
CA ASN A 355 11.94 7.28 -8.27
C ASN A 355 13.18 7.02 -9.15
N LEU A 356 13.04 7.15 -10.47
CA LEU A 356 14.15 7.01 -11.42
C LEU A 356 15.23 8.07 -11.16
N GLY A 357 14.84 9.32 -10.94
CA GLY A 357 15.76 10.41 -10.62
C GLY A 357 16.53 10.18 -9.32
N ALA A 358 15.85 9.70 -8.27
CA ALA A 358 16.49 9.32 -7.02
C ALA A 358 17.52 8.19 -7.23
N PHE A 359 17.16 7.15 -7.97
CA PHE A 359 18.07 6.04 -8.29
C PHE A 359 19.26 6.47 -9.15
N LEU A 360 19.05 7.31 -10.18
CA LEU A 360 20.15 7.82 -10.99
C LEU A 360 21.10 8.69 -10.17
N CYS A 361 20.59 9.41 -9.16
CA CYS A 361 21.42 10.18 -8.23
C CYS A 361 22.31 9.27 -7.35
N THR A 362 21.86 8.06 -6.97
CA THR A 362 22.74 7.08 -6.31
C THR A 362 23.85 6.61 -7.25
N LYS A 363 23.52 6.35 -8.52
CA LYS A 363 24.53 5.98 -9.52
C LYS A 363 25.55 7.09 -9.78
N MET A 364 25.11 8.35 -9.78
CA MET A 364 26.02 9.49 -9.90
C MET A 364 26.97 9.61 -8.70
N LEU A 365 26.50 9.29 -7.49
CA LEU A 365 27.36 9.18 -6.31
C LEU A 365 28.41 8.07 -6.51
N ASP A 366 27.97 6.84 -6.77
CA ASP A 366 28.85 5.67 -6.88
C ASP A 366 29.95 5.86 -7.93
N ASP A 367 29.55 6.18 -9.17
CA ASP A 367 30.48 6.37 -10.28
C ASP A 367 31.34 7.63 -10.08
N GLY A 368 30.77 8.67 -9.46
CA GLY A 368 31.46 9.90 -9.11
C GLY A 368 32.58 9.69 -8.08
N GLN A 369 32.33 8.90 -7.04
CA GLN A 369 33.34 8.53 -6.05
C GLN A 369 34.40 7.62 -6.65
N TYR A 370 34.01 6.70 -7.54
CA TYR A 370 34.97 5.81 -8.19
C TYR A 370 35.91 6.58 -9.12
N VAL A 371 35.41 7.56 -9.87
CA VAL A 371 36.25 8.46 -10.68
C VAL A 371 37.20 9.28 -9.79
N ASP A 372 36.74 9.82 -8.66
CA ASP A 372 37.61 10.54 -7.71
C ASP A 372 38.73 9.64 -7.18
N PHE A 373 38.41 8.39 -6.86
CA PHE A 373 39.39 7.40 -6.42
C PHE A 373 40.44 7.13 -7.51
N LEU A 374 40.02 6.87 -8.74
CA LEU A 374 40.93 6.64 -9.87
C LEU A 374 41.78 7.86 -10.18
N GLN A 375 41.20 9.07 -10.10
CA GLN A 375 41.91 10.33 -10.30
C GLN A 375 42.99 10.53 -9.23
N LYS A 376 42.66 10.28 -7.96
CA LYS A 376 43.63 10.34 -6.84
C LYS A 376 44.73 9.30 -7.02
N ASN A 377 44.38 8.08 -7.41
CA ASN A 377 45.32 7.00 -7.64
C ASN A 377 46.29 7.33 -8.79
N TYR A 378 45.78 7.82 -9.92
CA TYR A 378 46.59 8.25 -11.05
C TYR A 378 47.55 9.37 -10.65
N LYS A 379 47.04 10.41 -9.97
CA LYS A 379 47.86 11.53 -9.48
C LYS A 379 49.02 11.06 -8.58
N LEU A 380 48.76 10.12 -7.66
CA LEU A 380 49.77 9.62 -6.73
C LEU A 380 50.87 8.78 -7.40
N ASN A 381 50.55 8.02 -8.45
CA ASN A 381 51.47 7.03 -9.02
C ASN A 381 52.06 7.45 -10.39
N CYS A 382 51.50 8.47 -11.05
CA CYS A 382 51.81 8.81 -12.43
C CYS A 382 52.14 10.29 -12.66
N GLU A 383 51.82 11.16 -11.70
CA GLU A 383 52.24 12.57 -11.71
C GLU A 383 53.46 12.83 -10.80
N SER A 384 54.03 11.77 -10.20
CA SER A 384 55.31 11.77 -9.46
C SER A 384 56.52 11.71 -10.40
N ALA A 385 57.70 12.05 -9.87
CA ALA A 385 58.97 11.98 -10.59
C ALA A 385 59.32 10.54 -11.03
N ASP A 386 59.00 9.55 -10.18
CA ASP A 386 59.07 8.13 -10.50
C ASP A 386 57.69 7.66 -10.96
N LYS A 387 57.52 7.49 -12.28
CA LYS A 387 56.26 7.03 -12.89
C LYS A 387 56.19 5.50 -12.86
N ASP A 388 55.05 4.98 -12.42
CA ASP A 388 54.77 3.55 -12.48
C ASP A 388 54.59 3.06 -13.94
N ALA A 389 55.07 1.86 -14.27
CA ALA A 389 54.94 1.28 -15.61
C ALA A 389 53.48 1.07 -16.06
N SER A 390 52.53 1.05 -15.12
CA SER A 390 51.10 0.89 -15.35
C SER A 390 50.36 2.21 -15.65
N CYS A 391 51.05 3.34 -15.78
CA CYS A 391 50.42 4.65 -15.90
C CYS A 391 49.51 4.83 -17.12
N ASP A 392 49.88 4.29 -18.28
CA ASP A 392 49.03 4.35 -19.48
C ASP A 392 47.72 3.56 -19.28
N MET A 393 47.82 2.40 -18.64
CA MET A 393 46.65 1.58 -18.29
C MET A 393 45.75 2.28 -17.26
N ARG A 394 46.34 2.89 -16.22
CA ARG A 394 45.58 3.67 -15.22
C ARG A 394 44.89 4.87 -15.86
N LYS A 395 45.58 5.58 -16.77
CA LYS A 395 45.02 6.69 -17.53
C LYS A 395 43.85 6.24 -18.40
N GLY A 396 44.01 5.15 -19.14
CA GLY A 396 42.94 4.57 -19.95
C GLY A 396 41.70 4.22 -19.13
N LYS A 397 41.87 3.55 -17.98
CA LYS A 397 40.75 3.25 -17.08
C LYS A 397 40.08 4.50 -16.52
N LEU A 398 40.85 5.49 -16.08
CA LEU A 398 40.32 6.76 -15.58
C LEU A 398 39.50 7.50 -16.63
N ASP A 399 40.02 7.58 -17.86
CA ASP A 399 39.33 8.27 -18.96
C ASP A 399 38.06 7.52 -19.38
N GLU A 400 38.09 6.18 -19.40
CA GLU A 400 36.90 5.36 -19.62
C GLU A 400 35.82 5.60 -18.55
N GLN A 401 36.19 5.63 -17.27
CA GLN A 401 35.22 5.89 -16.20
C GLN A 401 34.69 7.32 -16.21
N LYS A 402 35.53 8.31 -16.57
CA LYS A 402 35.07 9.69 -16.78
C LYS A 402 34.05 9.80 -17.90
N ASP A 403 34.27 9.11 -19.01
CA ASP A 403 33.31 9.08 -20.13
C ASP A 403 31.98 8.42 -19.71
N ARG A 404 32.04 7.30 -18.98
CA ARG A 404 30.84 6.65 -18.41
C ARG A 404 30.06 7.58 -17.49
N LEU A 405 30.74 8.22 -16.54
CA LEU A 405 30.11 9.18 -15.61
C LEU A 405 29.54 10.38 -16.35
N HIS A 406 30.24 10.91 -17.36
CA HIS A 406 29.72 12.01 -18.19
C HIS A 406 28.44 11.61 -18.93
N LYS A 407 28.39 10.40 -19.52
CA LYS A 407 27.18 9.85 -20.15
C LYS A 407 26.03 9.69 -19.14
N LEU A 408 26.31 9.16 -17.95
CA LEU A 408 25.34 9.03 -16.87
C LEU A 408 24.79 10.40 -16.42
N SER A 409 25.65 11.39 -16.19
CA SER A 409 25.26 12.75 -15.81
C SER A 409 24.37 13.41 -16.86
N ARG A 410 24.64 13.16 -18.15
CA ARG A 410 23.78 13.64 -19.25
C ARG A 410 22.43 12.92 -19.28
N TYR A 411 22.40 11.62 -19.01
CA TYR A 411 21.14 10.88 -18.92
C TYR A 411 20.28 11.34 -17.74
N TYR A 412 20.88 11.50 -16.56
CA TYR A 412 20.22 12.11 -15.40
C TYR A 412 19.69 13.51 -15.72
N ALA A 413 20.50 14.36 -16.34
CA ALA A 413 20.08 15.71 -16.74
C ALA A 413 18.90 15.70 -17.71
N SER A 414 18.93 14.83 -18.73
CA SER A 414 17.84 14.68 -19.69
C SER A 414 16.54 14.26 -19.01
N SER A 415 16.59 13.23 -18.16
CA SER A 415 15.41 12.75 -17.42
C SER A 415 14.85 13.81 -16.47
N LEU A 416 15.72 14.52 -15.76
CA LEU A 416 15.34 15.61 -14.85
C LEU A 416 14.65 16.75 -15.60
N VAL A 417 15.23 17.20 -16.71
CA VAL A 417 14.70 18.29 -17.55
C VAL A 417 13.39 17.87 -18.19
N GLU A 418 13.33 16.68 -18.78
CA GLU A 418 12.11 16.14 -19.41
C GLU A 418 10.95 16.10 -18.41
N SER A 419 11.19 15.54 -17.22
CA SER A 419 10.18 15.50 -16.15
C SER A 419 9.80 16.90 -15.65
N ALA A 420 10.76 17.81 -15.55
CA ALA A 420 10.50 19.19 -15.12
C ALA A 420 9.66 19.96 -16.14
N THR A 421 9.97 19.83 -17.42
CA THR A 421 9.26 20.47 -18.52
C THR A 421 7.86 19.87 -18.71
N LEU A 422 7.71 18.56 -18.58
CA LEU A 422 6.43 17.87 -18.79
C LEU A 422 5.42 18.17 -17.68
N TYR A 423 5.87 18.24 -16.43
CA TYR A 423 4.96 18.33 -15.27
C TYR A 423 4.98 19.68 -14.55
N GLY A 424 6.07 20.44 -14.61
CA GLY A 424 6.22 21.70 -13.88
C GLY A 424 6.32 21.54 -12.36
N GLN A 425 6.70 22.62 -11.68
CA GLN A 425 6.95 22.61 -10.23
C GLN A 425 5.75 22.16 -9.37
N PRO A 426 4.52 22.66 -9.57
CA PRO A 426 3.42 22.39 -8.64
C PRO A 426 3.04 20.91 -8.57
N LEU A 427 3.01 20.23 -9.73
CA LEU A 427 2.66 18.82 -9.82
C LEU A 427 3.76 17.94 -9.23
N LEU A 428 5.02 18.26 -9.50
CA LEU A 428 6.16 17.55 -8.91
C LEU A 428 6.20 17.73 -7.38
N GLU A 429 6.07 18.97 -6.89
CA GLU A 429 6.12 19.32 -5.47
C GLU A 429 4.99 18.64 -4.67
N ALA A 430 3.82 18.43 -5.29
CA ALA A 430 2.71 17.69 -4.68
C ALA A 430 3.01 16.19 -4.47
N GLN A 431 3.81 15.58 -5.36
CA GLN A 431 4.10 14.14 -5.32
C GLN A 431 5.33 13.78 -4.49
N VAL A 432 6.26 14.72 -4.25
CA VAL A 432 7.47 14.47 -3.45
C VAL A 432 7.13 13.93 -2.04
N PRO A 433 6.21 14.54 -1.26
CA PRO A 433 5.84 14.01 0.06
C PRO A 433 5.18 12.62 0.01
N VAL A 434 4.43 12.30 -1.05
CA VAL A 434 3.82 10.97 -1.24
C VAL A 434 4.91 9.93 -1.51
N MET A 435 5.90 10.26 -2.34
CA MET A 435 7.03 9.39 -2.62
C MET A 435 7.92 9.20 -1.38
N GLU A 436 8.14 10.27 -0.59
CA GLU A 436 8.85 10.15 0.70
C GLU A 436 8.15 9.19 1.65
N GLU A 437 6.81 9.20 1.69
CA GLU A 437 6.04 8.27 2.51
C GLU A 437 6.23 6.83 2.04
N ILE A 438 6.09 6.55 0.74
CA ILE A 438 6.32 5.22 0.15
C ILE A 438 7.72 4.70 0.50
N ILE A 439 8.74 5.54 0.29
CA ILE A 439 10.14 5.21 0.60
C ILE A 439 10.33 4.93 2.10
N THR A 440 9.71 5.74 2.96
CA THR A 440 9.87 5.61 4.41
C THR A 440 9.31 4.28 4.93
N ARG A 441 8.20 3.81 4.33
CA ARG A 441 7.56 2.55 4.73
C ARG A 441 8.30 1.32 4.21
N ASN A 442 8.87 1.38 3.01
CA ASN A 442 9.64 0.27 2.47
C ASN A 442 11.10 0.30 2.95
N LYS A 443 11.47 -0.63 3.85
CA LYS A 443 12.83 -0.74 4.39
C LYS A 443 13.92 -0.85 3.31
N GLN A 444 13.63 -1.51 2.19
CA GLN A 444 14.57 -1.66 1.07
C GLN A 444 14.78 -0.36 0.31
N LEU A 445 13.85 0.60 0.41
CA LEU A 445 13.93 1.88 -0.27
C LEU A 445 14.42 3.00 0.64
N GLN A 446 14.47 2.82 1.96
CA GLN A 446 14.75 3.91 2.92
C GLN A 446 16.03 4.70 2.60
N GLU A 447 17.06 4.02 2.10
CA GLU A 447 18.32 4.65 1.68
C GLU A 447 18.16 5.60 0.49
N LEU A 448 17.10 5.47 -0.33
CA LEU A 448 16.81 6.37 -1.46
C LEU A 448 16.24 7.73 -1.02
N LYS A 449 15.76 7.87 0.22
CA LYS A 449 15.10 9.10 0.69
C LYS A 449 15.95 10.36 0.54
N PRO A 450 17.23 10.41 0.99
CA PRO A 450 18.04 11.60 0.79
C PRO A 450 18.32 11.88 -0.70
N TYR A 451 18.42 10.85 -1.54
CA TYR A 451 18.61 11.04 -2.98
C TYR A 451 17.37 11.59 -3.68
N LEU A 452 16.16 11.18 -3.27
CA LEU A 452 14.92 11.80 -3.74
C LEU A 452 14.91 13.30 -3.42
N ARG A 453 15.30 13.69 -2.20
CA ARG A 453 15.38 15.10 -1.79
C ARG A 453 16.39 15.88 -2.61
N THR A 454 17.58 15.31 -2.82
CA THR A 454 18.62 15.92 -3.66
C THR A 454 18.18 16.04 -5.12
N HIS A 455 17.55 15.00 -5.67
CA HIS A 455 16.99 15.02 -7.01
C HIS A 455 15.94 16.13 -7.16
N TRP A 456 15.00 16.23 -6.21
CA TRP A 456 14.02 17.29 -6.19
C TRP A 456 14.65 18.68 -6.09
N ALA A 457 15.68 18.87 -5.26
CA ALA A 457 16.39 20.14 -5.15
C ALA A 457 17.07 20.55 -6.47
N ASN A 458 17.70 19.58 -7.15
CA ASN A 458 18.29 19.79 -8.48
C ASN A 458 17.20 20.17 -9.51
N GLN A 459 16.07 19.46 -9.49
CA GLN A 459 14.94 19.70 -10.39
C GLN A 459 14.26 21.06 -10.15
N LYS A 460 14.07 21.45 -8.89
CA LYS A 460 13.58 22.77 -8.48
C LYS A 460 14.52 23.89 -8.92
N THR A 461 15.83 23.68 -8.80
CA THR A 461 16.83 24.64 -9.29
C THR A 461 16.74 24.82 -10.81
N PHE A 462 16.56 23.74 -11.57
CA PHE A 462 16.33 23.81 -13.01
C PHE A 462 15.04 24.59 -13.34
N LEU A 463 13.92 24.26 -12.69
CA LEU A 463 12.64 24.94 -12.90
C LEU A 463 12.72 26.46 -12.68
N GLN A 464 13.52 26.89 -11.70
CA GLN A 464 13.71 28.30 -11.38
C GLN A 464 14.69 29.02 -12.32
N LYS A 465 15.80 28.37 -12.68
CA LYS A 465 16.90 29.02 -13.42
C LYS A 465 16.92 28.72 -14.91
N GLN A 466 16.19 27.69 -15.36
CA GLN A 466 16.17 27.18 -16.73
C GLN A 466 17.57 26.89 -17.29
N LYS A 467 18.51 26.50 -16.41
CA LYS A 467 19.92 26.23 -16.74
C LYS A 467 20.28 24.79 -16.39
N ILE A 468 20.89 24.09 -17.34
CA ILE A 468 21.46 22.77 -17.14
C ILE A 468 22.88 22.92 -16.56
N ASP A 469 23.13 22.27 -15.42
CA ASP A 469 24.43 22.30 -14.73
C ASP A 469 24.74 20.90 -14.18
N THR A 470 25.29 20.05 -15.07
CA THR A 470 25.54 18.64 -14.77
C THR A 470 26.58 18.44 -13.67
N ASP A 471 27.56 19.34 -13.57
CA ASP A 471 28.63 19.25 -12.58
C ASP A 471 28.11 19.64 -11.19
N ALA A 472 27.26 20.68 -11.10
CA ALA A 472 26.58 21.02 -9.86
C ALA A 472 25.67 19.88 -9.39
N TRP A 473 24.89 19.27 -10.29
CA TRP A 473 24.00 18.14 -9.92
C TRP A 473 24.76 16.89 -9.51
N LEU A 474 25.87 16.57 -10.19
CA LEU A 474 26.78 15.50 -9.78
C LEU A 474 27.34 15.77 -8.39
N THR A 475 27.77 17.00 -8.13
CA THR A 475 28.28 17.40 -6.81
C THR A 475 27.19 17.23 -5.75
N SER A 476 25.98 17.72 -5.99
CA SER A 476 24.85 17.56 -5.06
C SER A 476 24.59 16.08 -4.74
N CYS A 477 24.54 15.21 -5.75
CA CYS A 477 24.37 13.76 -5.55
C CYS A 477 25.52 13.14 -4.76
N LYS A 478 26.77 13.57 -5.03
CA LYS A 478 27.96 13.10 -4.30
C LYS A 478 28.01 13.53 -2.83
N THR A 479 27.35 14.63 -2.48
CA THR A 479 27.30 15.17 -1.11
C THR A 479 26.20 14.57 -0.25
N VAL A 480 25.38 13.67 -0.79
CA VAL A 480 24.38 12.94 -0.01
C VAL A 480 25.10 12.14 1.07
N THR A 481 24.82 12.50 2.32
CA THR A 481 25.26 11.75 3.49
C THR A 481 24.26 10.62 3.73
N GLN A 482 24.77 9.39 3.80
CA GLN A 482 23.98 8.21 4.14
C GLN A 482 23.65 8.18 5.63
#